data_AF-A0A929IVA7-F1
#
_entry.id   AF-A0A929IVA7-F1
#
_cell.length_a   1.000
_cell.length_b   1.000
_cell.length_c   1.000
_cell.angle_alpha   90.00
_cell.angle_beta   90.00
_cell.angle_gamma   90.00
#
_symmetry.space_group_name_H-M   'P 1'
#
loop_
_entity.id
_entity.type
_entity.pdbx_description
1 polymer ?
#
loop_
_entity_poly.entity_id
_entity_poly.type
_entity_poly.pdbx_seq_one_letter_code
_entity_poly.pdbx_strand_id
1 'polypeptide(L)'
;SILSTKEETLAYRARKNSQNVAVVFTSVAPNGYNGSIRLLVGINADGSLSGVRVVKHRETPGLGDVVEISRSDWILGFDNKSLSDPDTRGWKVKRDGGVFDQFTGATITPRAVVKAVHNALLYFDKNQGMLFSVQTDKAEKNER
;
A
#
# COMPACT_ATOMS: atom_id res chain seq x y z
N SER A 1 1.27 -4.17 13.82
CA SER A 1 0.92 -4.65 12.47
C SER A 1 2.02 -4.26 11.48
N ILE A 2 2.33 -5.09 10.48
CA ILE A 2 3.27 -4.76 9.38
C ILE A 2 2.79 -3.57 8.53
N LEU A 3 1.47 -3.32 8.52
CA LEU A 3 0.83 -2.18 7.84
C LEU A 3 0.94 -0.86 8.62
N SER A 4 1.49 -0.89 9.84
CA SER A 4 1.59 0.28 10.74
C SER A 4 0.27 1.01 11.03
N THR A 5 -0.87 0.34 10.85
CA THR A 5 -2.18 0.83 11.32
C THR A 5 -2.26 0.72 12.84
N LYS A 6 -2.88 1.73 13.48
CA LYS A 6 -3.14 1.76 14.94
C LYS A 6 -4.46 1.10 15.32
N GLU A 7 -5.41 1.08 14.39
CA GLU A 7 -6.75 0.52 14.54
C GLU A 7 -6.95 -0.55 13.47
N GLU A 8 -7.99 -1.35 13.65
CA GLU A 8 -8.47 -2.25 12.60
C GLU A 8 -8.79 -1.45 11.34
N THR A 9 -8.46 -2.02 10.17
CA THR A 9 -8.76 -1.40 8.89
C THR A 9 -9.54 -2.38 8.03
N LEU A 10 -10.52 -1.84 7.31
CA LEU A 10 -11.30 -2.62 6.36
C LEU A 10 -10.43 -2.99 5.16
N ALA A 11 -10.58 -4.23 4.72
CA ALA A 11 -10.10 -4.70 3.43
C ALA A 11 -11.30 -4.90 2.51
N TYR A 12 -11.29 -4.23 1.36
CA TYR A 12 -12.35 -4.29 0.36
C TYR A 12 -11.96 -5.28 -0.73
N ARG A 13 -12.71 -6.36 -0.87
CA ARG A 13 -12.52 -7.34 -1.95
C ARG A 13 -13.20 -6.85 -3.22
N ALA A 14 -12.45 -6.82 -4.32
CA ALA A 14 -13.00 -6.65 -5.65
C ALA A 14 -13.32 -8.03 -6.24
N ARG A 15 -14.49 -8.15 -6.88
CA ARG A 15 -14.94 -9.36 -7.55
C ARG A 15 -15.36 -9.09 -8.98
N LYS A 16 -15.09 -10.06 -9.87
CA LYS A 16 -15.59 -10.08 -11.24
C LYS A 16 -16.18 -11.46 -11.49
N ASN A 17 -17.43 -11.54 -11.93
CA ASN A 17 -18.14 -12.82 -12.14
C ASN A 17 -18.05 -13.76 -10.92
N SER A 18 -18.27 -13.19 -9.72
CA SER A 18 -18.15 -13.89 -8.43
C SER A 18 -16.77 -14.42 -8.05
N GLN A 19 -15.73 -14.18 -8.86
CA GLN A 19 -14.34 -14.51 -8.54
C GLN A 19 -13.64 -13.33 -7.89
N ASN A 20 -12.84 -13.58 -6.85
CA ASN A 20 -11.99 -12.56 -6.24
C ASN A 20 -10.87 -12.18 -7.22
N VAL A 21 -10.78 -10.90 -7.59
CA VAL A 21 -9.78 -10.41 -8.55
C VAL A 21 -8.75 -9.47 -7.93
N ALA A 22 -9.10 -8.79 -6.84
CA ALA A 22 -8.19 -7.91 -6.11
C ALA A 22 -8.70 -7.66 -4.69
N VAL A 23 -7.84 -7.12 -3.85
CA VAL A 23 -8.19 -6.56 -2.55
C VAL A 23 -7.57 -5.18 -2.39
N VAL A 24 -8.29 -4.28 -1.73
CA VAL A 24 -7.84 -2.93 -1.44
C VAL A 24 -7.89 -2.70 0.06
N PHE A 25 -6.79 -2.26 0.67
CA PHE A 25 -6.74 -1.97 2.10
C PHE A 25 -5.79 -0.81 2.42
N THR A 26 -5.85 -0.35 3.66
CA THR A 26 -5.01 0.76 4.13
C THR A 26 -3.62 0.27 4.54
N SER A 27 -2.58 0.98 4.09
CA SER A 27 -1.23 0.90 4.66
C SER A 27 -0.82 2.28 5.18
N VAL A 28 0.00 2.33 6.23
CA VAL A 28 0.50 3.57 6.80
C VAL A 28 2.02 3.60 6.70
N ALA A 29 2.57 4.69 6.17
CA ALA A 29 3.97 5.02 6.34
C ALA A 29 4.10 5.91 7.59
N PRO A 30 4.54 5.39 8.75
CA PRO A 30 4.57 6.17 9.98
C PRO A 30 5.64 7.26 9.99
N ASN A 31 6.67 7.11 9.16
CA ASN A 31 7.88 7.92 9.15
C ASN A 31 7.95 8.87 7.94
N GLY A 32 6.82 9.48 7.55
CA GLY A 32 6.83 10.62 6.62
C GLY A 32 7.50 11.84 7.28
N TYR A 33 7.88 12.84 6.49
CA TYR A 33 8.68 13.96 6.97
C TYR A 33 7.93 14.79 8.03
N ASN A 34 6.65 15.10 7.80
CA ASN A 34 5.79 15.85 8.72
C ASN A 34 4.73 14.96 9.40
N GLY A 35 4.99 13.66 9.50
CA GLY A 35 4.13 12.68 10.15
C GLY A 35 3.69 11.55 9.24
N SER A 36 2.68 10.80 9.70
CA SER A 36 2.23 9.60 9.00
C SER A 36 1.56 9.90 7.65
N ILE A 37 1.89 9.10 6.65
CA ILE A 37 1.25 9.10 5.33
C ILE A 37 0.32 7.88 5.25
N ARG A 38 -0.96 8.11 4.97
CA ARG A 38 -1.95 7.05 4.79
C ARG A 38 -2.09 6.72 3.31
N LEU A 39 -1.96 5.44 3.00
CA LEU A 39 -2.04 4.89 1.66
C LEU A 39 -3.26 4.00 1.52
N LEU A 40 -3.89 4.05 0.36
CA LEU A 40 -4.76 3.00 -0.12
C LEU A 40 -3.96 2.15 -1.11
N VAL A 41 -3.90 0.84 -0.87
CA VAL A 41 -3.11 -0.09 -1.68
C VAL A 41 -4.04 -1.15 -2.25
N GLY A 42 -4.08 -1.27 -3.57
CA GLY A 42 -4.79 -2.32 -4.28
C GLY A 42 -3.82 -3.39 -4.78
N ILE A 43 -4.13 -4.65 -4.50
CA ILE A 43 -3.33 -5.82 -4.88
C ILE A 43 -4.23 -6.81 -5.59
N ASN A 44 -3.86 -7.21 -6.80
CA ASN A 44 -4.53 -8.22 -7.59
C ASN A 44 -4.40 -9.61 -6.94
N ALA A 45 -5.26 -10.55 -7.31
CA ALA A 45 -5.23 -11.91 -6.78
C ALA A 45 -3.92 -12.66 -7.07
N ASP A 46 -3.16 -12.23 -8.08
CA ASP A 46 -1.82 -12.75 -8.43
C ASP A 46 -0.67 -12.13 -7.61
N GLY A 47 -0.96 -11.17 -6.73
CA GLY A 47 0.03 -10.48 -5.90
C GLY A 47 0.69 -9.26 -6.54
N SER A 48 0.30 -8.87 -7.76
CA SER A 48 0.72 -7.61 -8.37
C SER A 48 -0.08 -6.42 -7.82
N LEU A 49 0.55 -5.24 -7.76
CA LEU A 49 -0.12 -4.01 -7.39
C LEU A 49 -1.05 -3.57 -8.52
N SER A 50 -2.34 -3.47 -8.21
CA SER A 50 -3.32 -2.82 -9.09
C SER A 50 -3.21 -1.30 -9.02
N GLY A 51 -2.66 -0.78 -7.93
CA GLY A 51 -2.30 0.64 -7.79
C GLY A 51 -2.18 1.10 -6.33
N VAL A 52 -1.56 2.26 -6.16
CA VAL A 52 -1.34 2.91 -4.85
C VAL A 52 -1.84 4.35 -4.89
N ARG A 53 -2.52 4.82 -3.84
CA ARG A 53 -2.90 6.23 -3.69
C ARG A 53 -2.58 6.74 -2.30
N VAL A 54 -2.04 7.96 -2.22
CA VAL A 54 -1.96 8.69 -0.96
C VAL A 54 -3.32 9.32 -0.67
N VAL A 55 -3.89 9.03 0.49
CA VAL A 55 -5.22 9.54 0.88
C VAL A 55 -5.15 10.57 2.02
N LYS A 56 -4.04 10.63 2.75
CA LYS A 56 -3.80 11.65 3.81
C LYS A 56 -2.32 11.77 4.13
N HIS A 57 -1.82 13.00 4.22
CA HIS A 57 -0.47 13.32 4.72
C HIS A 57 -0.41 14.77 5.19
N ARG A 58 0.76 15.20 5.68
CA ARG A 58 1.07 16.58 6.07
C ARG A 58 2.40 17.08 5.48
N GLU A 59 2.88 16.41 4.44
CA GLU A 59 4.15 16.74 3.80
C GLU A 59 4.16 18.17 3.26
N THR A 60 5.35 18.75 3.18
CA THR A 60 5.53 20.15 2.76
C THR A 60 5.12 20.34 1.29
N PRO A 61 4.24 21.30 0.98
CA PRO A 61 3.86 21.64 -0.39
C PRO A 61 5.08 21.99 -1.26
N GLY A 62 5.12 21.48 -2.49
CA GLY A 62 6.22 21.67 -3.44
C GLY A 62 7.47 20.83 -3.16
N LEU A 63 7.46 19.97 -2.14
CA LEU A 63 8.58 19.10 -1.79
C LEU A 63 8.15 17.64 -1.63
N GLY A 64 7.28 17.36 -0.67
CA GLY A 64 6.85 16.00 -0.34
C GLY A 64 5.43 15.67 -0.81
N ASP A 65 4.62 16.66 -1.17
CA ASP A 65 3.29 16.49 -1.78
C ASP A 65 3.35 15.92 -3.20
N VAL A 66 4.55 15.76 -3.77
CA VAL A 66 4.80 15.07 -5.05
C VAL A 66 4.24 13.64 -5.06
N VAL A 67 4.03 13.02 -3.90
CA VAL A 67 3.36 11.70 -3.79
C VAL A 67 1.88 11.73 -4.14
N GLU A 68 1.24 12.90 -4.15
CA GLU A 68 -0.14 13.06 -4.60
C GLU A 68 -0.23 12.88 -6.12
N ILE A 69 -1.19 12.08 -6.58
CA ILE A 69 -1.42 11.86 -8.02
C ILE A 69 -1.78 13.14 -8.77
N SER A 70 -2.38 14.12 -8.10
CA SER A 70 -2.69 15.45 -8.66
C SER A 70 -1.44 16.31 -8.88
N ARG A 71 -0.30 15.93 -8.31
CA ARG A 71 0.97 16.68 -8.37
C ARG A 71 1.99 16.01 -9.28
N SER A 72 2.05 14.67 -9.29
CA SER A 72 2.93 13.93 -10.20
C SER A 72 2.50 12.48 -10.41
N ASP A 73 3.05 11.86 -11.46
CA ASP A 73 2.88 10.44 -11.75
C ASP A 73 3.78 9.53 -10.89
N TRP A 74 4.57 10.06 -9.95
CA TRP A 74 5.52 9.26 -9.17
C TRP A 74 4.86 8.07 -8.46
N ILE A 75 3.64 8.27 -7.94
CA ILE A 75 2.86 7.22 -7.26
C ILE A 75 2.35 6.12 -8.22
N LEU A 76 2.31 6.39 -9.53
CA LEU A 76 1.99 5.39 -10.55
C LEU A 76 3.18 4.47 -10.83
N GLY A 77 4.39 4.84 -10.40
CA GLY A 77 5.57 3.99 -10.49
C GLY A 77 5.47 2.69 -9.69
N PHE A 78 4.42 2.50 -8.89
CA PHE A 78 4.13 1.24 -8.19
C PHE A 78 3.27 0.26 -9.00
N ASP A 79 2.60 0.72 -10.04
CA ASP A 79 1.63 -0.08 -10.79
C ASP A 79 2.32 -1.32 -11.42
N ASN A 80 1.65 -2.47 -11.34
CA ASN A 80 2.10 -3.78 -11.80
C ASN A 80 3.32 -4.37 -11.06
N LYS A 81 3.88 -3.70 -10.05
CA LYS A 81 4.97 -4.26 -9.23
C LYS A 81 4.48 -5.32 -8.25
N SER A 82 5.37 -6.21 -7.82
CA SER A 82 5.08 -7.32 -6.90
C SER A 82 6.30 -7.62 -6.01
N LEU A 83 6.21 -8.66 -5.17
CA LEU A 83 7.37 -9.13 -4.39
C LEU A 83 8.49 -9.74 -5.26
N SER A 84 8.20 -10.09 -6.52
CA SER A 84 9.17 -10.62 -7.47
C SER A 84 9.66 -9.58 -8.48
N ASP A 85 8.95 -8.46 -8.65
CA ASP A 85 9.37 -7.36 -9.52
C ASP A 85 9.06 -5.98 -8.89
N PRO A 86 10.07 -5.26 -8.36
CA PRO A 86 11.48 -5.66 -8.30
C PRO A 86 11.74 -6.71 -7.22
N ASP A 87 12.96 -7.25 -7.17
CA ASP A 87 13.40 -8.04 -6.02
C ASP A 87 13.32 -7.25 -4.70
N THR A 88 13.43 -7.94 -3.56
CA THR A 88 13.38 -7.32 -2.22
C THR A 88 14.33 -6.14 -2.04
N ARG A 89 15.49 -6.12 -2.72
CA ARG A 89 16.48 -5.05 -2.62
C ARG A 89 16.06 -3.82 -3.42
N GLY A 90 15.32 -4.02 -4.50
CA GLY A 90 14.78 -2.97 -5.36
C GLY A 90 13.70 -2.10 -4.71
N TRP A 91 13.10 -2.54 -3.60
CA TRP A 91 12.11 -1.79 -2.80
C TRP A 91 12.72 -0.65 -1.98
N LYS A 92 13.45 0.24 -2.66
CA LYS A 92 14.10 1.45 -2.11
C LYS A 92 14.12 2.55 -3.17
N VAL A 93 14.45 3.77 -2.76
CA VAL A 93 14.75 4.83 -3.71
C VAL A 93 16.08 4.56 -4.44
N LYS A 94 16.26 5.08 -5.66
CA LYS A 94 17.46 4.88 -6.49
C LYS A 94 18.74 5.29 -5.76
N ARG A 95 18.70 6.39 -4.99
CA ARG A 95 19.83 6.83 -4.16
C ARG A 95 20.27 5.80 -3.10
N ASP A 96 19.39 4.88 -2.73
CA ASP A 96 19.65 3.81 -1.77
C ASP A 96 19.81 2.44 -2.46
N GLY A 97 19.98 2.44 -3.79
CA GLY A 97 20.19 1.24 -4.62
C GLY A 97 18.91 0.53 -5.07
N GLY A 98 17.74 1.15 -4.95
CA GLY A 98 16.47 0.60 -5.44
C GLY A 98 16.04 1.15 -6.80
N VAL A 99 14.76 1.00 -7.13
CA VAL A 99 14.22 1.37 -8.45
C VAL A 99 13.37 2.64 -8.46
N PHE A 100 12.97 3.16 -7.31
CA PHE A 100 12.03 4.28 -7.21
C PHE A 100 12.75 5.62 -7.17
N ASP A 101 12.26 6.63 -7.89
CA ASP A 101 12.88 7.96 -7.84
C ASP A 101 12.74 8.62 -6.46
N GLN A 102 13.72 9.44 -6.09
CA GLN A 102 13.60 10.37 -4.96
C GLN A 102 13.15 11.75 -5.46
N PHE A 103 12.61 12.59 -4.56
CA PHE A 103 12.38 14.00 -4.87
C PHE A 103 13.61 14.83 -4.55
N THR A 104 13.88 15.84 -5.36
CA THR A 104 14.92 16.84 -5.06
C THR A 104 14.58 17.53 -3.74
N GLY A 105 15.50 17.55 -2.78
CA GLY A 105 15.29 18.16 -1.47
C GLY A 105 14.38 17.40 -0.49
N ALA A 106 13.68 16.35 -0.93
CA ALA A 106 12.76 15.57 -0.09
C ALA A 106 12.99 14.06 -0.25
N THR A 107 13.87 13.51 0.60
CA THR A 107 14.26 12.10 0.51
C THR A 107 13.62 11.21 1.60
N ILE A 108 12.97 11.80 2.61
CA ILE A 108 12.29 11.05 3.68
C ILE A 108 10.95 10.50 3.18
N THR A 109 10.13 11.35 2.56
CA THR A 109 8.82 11.00 2.02
C THR A 109 8.83 9.81 1.07
N PRO A 110 9.63 9.79 -0.03
CA PRO A 110 9.59 8.68 -0.98
C PRO A 110 10.05 7.36 -0.35
N ARG A 111 11.05 7.39 0.55
CA ARG A 111 11.48 6.19 1.29
C ARG A 111 10.38 5.62 2.18
N ALA A 112 9.66 6.49 2.88
CA ALA A 112 8.57 6.09 3.76
C ALA A 112 7.45 5.42 2.96
N VAL A 113 7.06 6.00 1.81
CA VAL A 113 6.02 5.43 0.94
C VAL A 113 6.46 4.10 0.33
N VAL A 114 7.66 4.02 -0.26
CA VAL A 114 8.19 2.77 -0.84
C VAL A 114 8.17 1.63 0.19
N LYS A 115 8.63 1.89 1.42
CA LYS A 115 8.61 0.90 2.49
C LYS A 115 7.19 0.46 2.86
N ALA A 116 6.24 1.38 2.95
CA ALA A 116 4.86 1.07 3.32
C ALA A 116 4.11 0.28 2.24
N VAL A 117 4.41 0.52 0.96
CA VAL A 117 3.88 -0.28 -0.16
C VAL A 117 4.46 -1.69 -0.15
N HIS A 118 5.79 -1.83 0.02
CA HIS A 118 6.42 -3.16 0.13
C HIS A 118 5.85 -3.96 1.31
N ASN A 119 5.65 -3.31 2.46
CA ASN A 119 5.01 -3.92 3.62
C ASN A 119 3.57 -4.37 3.35
N ALA A 120 2.82 -3.66 2.51
CA ALA A 120 1.47 -4.06 2.12
C ALA A 120 1.49 -5.34 1.26
N LEU A 121 2.43 -5.46 0.34
CA LEU A 121 2.66 -6.70 -0.42
C LEU A 121 3.03 -7.88 0.50
N LEU A 122 3.95 -7.67 1.44
CA LEU A 122 4.34 -8.68 2.43
C LEU A 122 3.17 -9.09 3.35
N TYR A 123 2.27 -8.16 3.66
CA TYR A 123 1.06 -8.47 4.41
C TYR A 123 0.10 -9.33 3.58
N PHE A 124 -0.12 -8.94 2.33
CA PHE A 124 -1.00 -9.68 1.42
C PHE A 124 -0.52 -11.12 1.24
N ASP A 125 0.76 -11.32 0.94
CA ASP A 125 1.38 -12.64 0.75
C ASP A 125 1.12 -13.57 1.97
N LYS A 126 1.27 -13.03 3.18
CA LYS A 126 1.04 -13.78 4.42
C LYS A 126 -0.43 -14.03 4.76
N ASN A 127 -1.36 -13.23 4.22
CA ASN A 127 -2.76 -13.19 4.66
C ASN A 127 -3.77 -13.38 3.52
N GLN A 128 -3.32 -13.82 2.34
CA GLN A 128 -4.15 -13.91 1.14
C GLN A 128 -5.45 -14.70 1.37
N GLY A 129 -5.36 -15.85 2.05
CA GLY A 129 -6.52 -16.67 2.37
C GLY A 129 -7.57 -15.92 3.20
N MET A 130 -7.15 -15.23 4.26
CA MET A 130 -8.03 -14.42 5.10
C MET A 130 -8.63 -13.25 4.31
N LEU A 131 -7.80 -12.53 3.54
CA LEU A 131 -8.23 -11.37 2.76
C LEU A 131 -9.30 -11.73 1.71
N PHE A 132 -9.24 -12.95 1.16
CA PHE A 132 -10.19 -13.43 0.15
C PHE A 132 -11.31 -14.32 0.68
N SER A 133 -11.23 -14.77 1.92
CA SER A 133 -12.32 -15.50 2.59
C SER A 133 -13.52 -14.58 2.87
N VAL A 134 -14.72 -15.14 2.76
CA VAL A 134 -15.90 -14.51 3.36
C VAL A 134 -15.74 -14.64 4.86
N GLN A 135 -15.64 -13.52 5.60
CA GLN A 135 -15.92 -13.58 7.03
C GLN A 135 -17.41 -13.89 7.13
N THR A 136 -17.74 -15.14 7.44
CA THR A 136 -19.06 -15.50 7.92
C THR A 136 -19.15 -14.96 9.34
N ASP A 137 -19.48 -13.69 9.48
CA ASP A 137 -19.73 -13.10 10.79
C ASP A 137 -20.94 -13.82 11.42
N LYS A 138 -20.66 -14.61 12.47
CA LYS A 138 -21.49 -14.86 13.67
C LYS A 138 -23.02 -14.62 13.56
N ALA A 139 -23.69 -15.21 12.56
CA ALA A 139 -25.15 -15.16 12.46
C ALA A 139 -25.87 -16.25 13.29
N GLU A 140 -25.14 -17.15 13.97
CA GLU A 140 -25.75 -18.28 14.71
C GLU A 140 -25.85 -18.08 16.23
N LYS A 141 -25.59 -16.89 16.78
CA LYS A 141 -25.60 -16.69 18.25
C LYS A 141 -26.84 -16.02 18.86
N ASN A 142 -27.91 -15.79 18.09
CA ASN A 142 -29.17 -15.23 18.60
C ASN A 142 -30.40 -16.12 18.44
N GLU A 143 -30.24 -17.41 18.14
CA GLU A 143 -31.32 -18.40 18.28
C GLU A 143 -30.89 -19.47 19.28
N ARG A 144 -31.07 -19.19 20.57
CA ARG A 144 -31.32 -20.14 21.66
C ARG A 144 -31.63 -19.39 22.95
#